data_AF-A0A2E3FKW5-F1
#
_entry.id   AF-A0A2E3FKW5-F1
#
_cell.length_a   1.000
_cell.length_b   1.000
_cell.length_c   1.000
_cell.angle_alpha   90.00
_cell.angle_beta   90.00
_cell.angle_gamma   90.00
#
_symmetry.space_group_name_H-M   'P 1'
#
loop_
_entity.id
_entity.type
_entity.pdbx_description
1 polymer ?
#
loop_
_entity_poly.entity_id
_entity_poly.type
_entity_poly.pdbx_seq_one_letter_code
_entity_poly.pdbx_strand_id
1 'polypeptide(L)'
;MNYLRILLLSLFVITSYSYAQETEVEAPTNLDKLLELVKEGKSKEQSENKEREAEFKAARDKQDQILKAEQRELARQERIADQLEEEFRKNQEKLRVAEEAYLKQLGSLNELFGHMQSITTDSRVTFESSLTAAEFGKDREQFLGDLTQKMGESTELPTIEEIERVWYEIMREMKATGEVSRFSATVINVDGTQT
;
A
#
# COMPACT_ATOMS: atom_id res chain seq x y z
N MET A 1 40.34 14.23 -7.05
CA MET A 1 40.20 13.38 -5.86
C MET A 1 40.98 12.05 -5.97
N ASN A 2 42.11 12.01 -6.71
CA ASN A 2 42.92 10.79 -6.90
C ASN A 2 44.32 10.88 -6.29
N TYR A 3 44.75 12.05 -5.81
CA TYR A 3 46.05 12.24 -5.15
C TYR A 3 46.02 11.94 -3.64
N LEU A 4 44.82 11.93 -3.03
CA LEU A 4 44.64 11.61 -1.61
C LEU A 4 44.74 10.10 -1.32
N ARG A 5 44.47 9.25 -2.33
CA ARG A 5 44.59 7.79 -2.24
C ARG A 5 46.04 7.30 -2.33
N ILE A 6 46.92 8.03 -3.01
CA ILE A 6 48.35 7.67 -3.13
C ILE A 6 49.12 8.02 -1.85
N LEU A 7 48.69 9.06 -1.13
CA LEU A 7 49.31 9.50 0.13
C LEU A 7 48.92 8.61 1.33
N LEU A 8 47.78 7.91 1.26
CA LEU A 8 47.37 6.91 2.27
C LEU A 8 48.01 5.52 2.06
N LEU A 9 48.48 5.22 0.84
CA LEU A 9 49.16 3.95 0.54
C LEU A 9 50.67 3.98 0.85
N SER A 10 51.29 5.16 0.96
CA SER A 10 52.72 5.29 1.35
C SER A 10 52.95 5.30 2.86
N LEU A 11 51.90 5.43 3.68
CA LEU A 11 52.02 5.47 5.14
C LEU A 11 51.96 4.08 5.80
N PHE A 12 51.72 3.00 5.03
CA PHE A 12 51.63 1.63 5.57
C PHE A 12 52.92 0.81 5.44
N VAL A 13 54.04 1.39 4.96
CA VAL A 13 55.28 0.64 4.69
C VAL A 13 56.40 0.91 5.72
N ILE A 14 56.19 1.76 6.75
CA ILE A 14 57.29 2.21 7.63
C ILE A 14 57.21 1.68 9.08
N THR A 15 56.20 0.88 9.46
CA THR A 15 56.08 0.41 10.86
C THR A 15 56.66 -0.99 11.16
N SER A 16 57.30 -1.66 10.21
CA SER A 16 57.97 -2.95 10.41
C SER A 16 59.48 -2.84 10.65
N TYR A 17 59.88 -1.90 11.51
CA TYR A 17 61.20 -1.94 12.18
C TYR A 17 60.99 -1.78 13.68
N SER A 18 60.64 -2.88 14.34
CA SER A 18 60.67 -2.96 15.81
C SER A 18 61.45 -4.20 16.21
N TYR A 19 62.67 -3.93 16.69
CA TYR A 19 63.44 -4.67 17.69
C TYR A 19 63.51 -6.21 17.53
N ALA A 20 64.48 -6.66 16.73
CA ALA A 20 65.22 -7.87 17.07
C ALA A 20 66.36 -7.47 18.02
N GLN A 21 66.05 -7.34 19.32
CA GLN A 21 67.10 -7.32 20.34
C GLN A 21 67.45 -8.78 20.61
N GLU A 22 68.53 -9.25 19.98
CA GLU A 22 69.22 -10.49 20.38
C GLU A 22 69.68 -10.30 21.83
N THR A 23 68.88 -10.78 22.79
CA THR A 23 69.39 -11.11 24.11
C THR A 23 70.40 -12.24 23.91
N GLU A 24 71.68 -11.92 23.95
CA GLU A 24 72.78 -12.86 23.95
C GLU A 24 72.63 -13.76 25.19
N VAL A 25 72.01 -14.92 25.02
CA VAL A 25 71.91 -15.94 26.06
C VAL A 25 73.27 -16.62 26.11
N GLU A 26 74.05 -16.35 27.16
CA GLU A 26 75.34 -17.02 27.41
C GLU A 26 75.19 -18.54 27.23
N ALA A 27 76.01 -19.12 26.36
CA ALA A 27 75.98 -20.56 26.10
C ALA A 27 76.29 -21.33 27.40
N PRO A 28 75.52 -22.40 27.74
CA PRO A 28 75.68 -23.08 29.03
C PRO A 28 77.09 -23.65 29.17
N THR A 29 77.78 -23.29 30.25
CA THR A 29 79.19 -23.64 30.47
C THR A 29 79.41 -25.07 30.98
N ASN A 30 78.34 -25.84 31.27
CA ASN A 30 78.42 -27.26 31.64
C ASN A 30 77.12 -28.04 31.29
N LEU A 31 77.19 -29.37 31.32
CA LEU A 31 76.09 -30.28 30.96
C LEU A 31 74.88 -30.19 31.93
N ASP A 32 75.14 -29.94 33.22
CA ASP A 32 74.10 -29.86 34.24
C ASP A 32 73.20 -28.61 34.05
N LYS A 33 73.79 -27.46 33.72
CA LYS A 33 73.06 -26.23 33.38
C LYS A 33 72.23 -26.40 32.10
N LEU A 34 72.71 -27.19 31.14
CA LEU A 34 72.00 -27.47 29.89
C LEU A 34 70.78 -28.38 30.14
N LEU A 35 70.91 -29.37 31.04
CA LEU A 35 69.81 -30.22 31.47
C LEU A 35 68.72 -29.44 32.23
N GLU A 36 69.10 -28.48 33.07
CA GLU A 36 68.18 -27.62 33.79
C GLU A 36 67.39 -26.69 32.85
N LEU A 37 68.08 -26.06 31.89
CA LEU A 37 67.46 -25.26 30.82
C LEU A 37 66.46 -26.07 29.97
N VAL A 38 66.79 -27.31 29.63
CA VAL A 38 65.88 -28.19 28.88
C VAL A 38 64.66 -28.58 29.72
N LYS A 39 64.82 -28.82 31.02
CA LYS A 39 63.68 -29.11 31.91
C LYS A 39 62.76 -27.90 32.07
N GLU A 40 63.32 -26.72 32.27
CA GLU A 40 62.57 -25.47 32.38
C GLU A 40 61.86 -25.15 31.06
N GLY A 41 62.56 -25.24 29.93
CA GLY A 41 61.99 -25.07 28.58
C GLY A 41 60.84 -26.04 28.31
N LYS A 42 61.01 -27.33 28.63
CA LYS A 42 59.95 -28.34 28.50
C LYS A 42 58.72 -28.02 29.36
N SER A 43 58.91 -27.55 30.59
CA SER A 43 57.80 -27.19 31.48
C SER A 43 57.06 -25.96 30.97
N LYS A 44 57.80 -24.95 30.51
CA LYS A 44 57.23 -23.72 29.93
C LYS A 44 56.45 -24.02 28.66
N GLU A 45 57.03 -24.79 27.74
CA GLU A 45 56.38 -25.21 26.49
C GLU A 45 55.12 -26.07 26.74
N GLN A 46 55.15 -26.97 27.75
CA GLN A 46 53.96 -27.72 28.14
C GLN A 46 52.85 -26.82 28.70
N SER A 47 53.20 -25.78 29.45
CA SER A 47 52.21 -24.80 29.96
C SER A 47 51.59 -24.01 28.81
N GLU A 48 52.42 -23.48 27.91
CA GLU A 48 51.97 -22.71 26.74
C GLU A 48 51.12 -23.59 25.79
N ASN A 49 51.49 -24.86 25.59
CA ASN A 49 50.68 -25.79 24.79
C ASN A 49 49.30 -26.04 25.42
N LYS A 50 49.22 -26.22 26.74
CA LYS A 50 47.94 -26.39 27.45
C LYS A 50 47.05 -25.15 27.32
N GLU A 51 47.64 -23.97 27.39
CA GLU A 51 46.92 -22.70 27.19
C GLU A 51 46.37 -22.61 25.76
N ARG A 52 47.20 -22.86 24.74
CA ARG A 52 46.75 -22.87 23.33
C ARG A 52 45.64 -23.90 23.07
N GLU A 53 45.75 -25.10 23.65
CA GLU A 53 44.69 -26.12 23.53
C GLU A 53 43.38 -25.67 24.19
N ALA A 54 43.46 -25.01 25.35
CA ALA A 54 42.30 -24.49 26.04
C ALA A 54 41.64 -23.35 25.23
N GLU A 55 42.44 -22.43 24.70
CA GLU A 55 41.97 -21.36 23.81
C GLU A 55 41.31 -21.93 22.56
N PHE A 56 41.93 -22.93 21.92
CA PHE A 56 41.38 -23.57 20.72
C PHE A 56 40.03 -24.23 20.99
N LYS A 57 39.91 -24.97 22.11
CA LYS A 57 38.64 -25.59 22.52
C LYS A 57 37.57 -24.53 22.81
N ALA A 58 37.93 -23.47 23.53
CA ALA A 58 37.01 -22.37 23.83
C ALA A 58 36.55 -21.65 22.55
N ALA A 59 37.45 -21.43 21.59
CA ALA A 59 37.10 -20.82 20.30
C ALA A 59 36.17 -21.71 19.47
N ARG A 60 36.44 -23.01 19.39
CA ARG A 60 35.56 -23.98 18.74
C ARG A 60 34.16 -24.00 19.37
N ASP A 61 34.09 -24.11 20.69
CA ASP A 61 32.82 -24.18 21.41
C ASP A 61 32.02 -22.87 21.23
N LYS A 62 32.70 -21.72 21.18
CA LYS A 62 32.09 -20.43 20.85
C LYS A 62 31.53 -20.40 19.43
N GLN A 63 32.26 -20.92 18.44
CA GLN A 63 31.77 -20.99 17.05
C GLN A 63 30.55 -21.91 16.93
N ASP A 64 30.56 -23.07 17.59
CA ASP A 64 29.41 -23.99 17.62
C ASP A 64 28.18 -23.35 18.28
N GLN A 65 28.37 -22.56 19.34
CA GLN A 65 27.29 -21.82 19.98
C GLN A 65 26.70 -20.76 19.06
N ILE A 66 27.54 -19.98 18.37
CA ILE A 66 27.11 -18.98 17.40
C ILE A 66 26.34 -19.67 16.27
N LEU A 67 26.89 -20.73 15.66
CA LEU A 67 26.23 -21.46 14.58
C LEU A 67 24.85 -21.98 14.99
N LYS A 68 24.73 -22.57 16.18
CA LYS A 68 23.45 -23.04 16.71
C LYS A 68 22.48 -21.90 17.00
N ALA A 69 22.96 -20.72 17.38
CA ALA A 69 22.12 -19.54 17.57
C ALA A 69 21.60 -19.03 16.22
N GLU A 70 22.47 -18.87 15.23
CA GLU A 70 22.10 -18.42 13.87
C GLU A 70 21.16 -19.39 13.17
N GLN A 71 21.36 -20.71 13.30
CA GLN A 71 20.43 -21.70 12.76
C GLN A 71 19.04 -21.62 13.38
N ARG A 72 18.96 -21.35 14.70
CA ARG A 72 17.67 -21.16 15.38
C ARG A 72 16.98 -19.87 14.94
N GLU A 73 17.76 -18.82 14.72
CA GLU A 73 17.25 -17.54 14.23
C GLU A 73 16.77 -17.65 12.79
N LEU A 74 17.53 -18.30 11.89
CA LEU A 74 17.12 -18.59 10.52
C LEU A 74 15.77 -19.34 10.50
N ALA A 75 15.67 -20.45 11.23
CA ALA A 75 14.43 -21.22 11.30
C ALA A 75 13.27 -20.41 11.89
N ARG A 76 13.53 -19.44 12.78
CA ARG A 76 12.51 -18.53 13.30
C ARG A 76 12.04 -17.55 12.23
N GLN A 77 12.95 -16.99 11.46
CA GLN A 77 12.64 -16.05 10.38
C GLN A 77 11.89 -16.73 9.23
N GLU A 78 12.28 -17.95 8.86
CA GLU A 78 11.56 -18.75 7.86
C GLU A 78 10.10 -18.98 8.27
N ARG A 79 9.85 -19.37 9.54
CA ARG A 79 8.47 -19.51 10.04
C ARG A 79 7.67 -18.20 10.01
N ILE A 80 8.31 -17.07 10.28
CA ILE A 80 7.66 -15.76 10.20
C ILE A 80 7.36 -15.41 8.75
N ALA A 81 8.28 -15.69 7.83
CA ALA A 81 8.07 -15.49 6.41
C ALA A 81 6.88 -16.32 5.90
N ASP A 82 6.81 -17.60 6.24
CA ASP A 82 5.69 -18.49 5.87
C ASP A 82 4.34 -17.95 6.40
N GLN A 83 4.33 -17.46 7.65
CA GLN A 83 3.12 -16.88 8.26
C GLN A 83 2.68 -15.60 7.54
N LEU A 84 3.63 -14.71 7.24
CA LEU A 84 3.36 -13.45 6.54
C LEU A 84 2.92 -13.70 5.10
N GLU A 85 3.48 -14.69 4.42
CA GLU A 85 3.08 -15.06 3.06
C GLU A 85 1.65 -15.62 3.03
N GLU A 86 1.28 -16.46 3.99
CA GLU A 86 -0.10 -16.95 4.13
C GLU A 86 -1.08 -15.81 4.41
N GLU A 87 -0.73 -14.86 5.29
CA GLU A 87 -1.55 -13.69 5.58
C GLU A 87 -1.68 -12.79 4.34
N PHE A 88 -0.57 -12.54 3.64
CA PHE A 88 -0.54 -11.77 2.42
C PHE A 88 -1.45 -12.38 1.34
N ARG A 89 -1.38 -13.69 1.13
CA ARG A 89 -2.23 -14.42 0.19
C ARG A 89 -3.71 -14.29 0.56
N LYS A 90 -4.07 -14.42 1.84
CA LYS A 90 -5.46 -14.23 2.31
C LYS A 90 -5.94 -12.80 2.07
N ASN A 91 -5.08 -11.81 2.29
CA ASN A 91 -5.41 -10.41 2.09
C ASN A 91 -5.56 -10.06 0.61
N GLN A 92 -4.72 -10.62 -0.27
CA GLN A 92 -4.89 -10.48 -1.72
C GLN A 92 -6.23 -11.05 -2.20
N GLU A 93 -6.64 -12.20 -1.70
CA GLU A 93 -7.93 -12.78 -2.09
C GLU A 93 -9.12 -11.93 -1.60
N LYS A 94 -9.06 -11.43 -0.36
CA LYS A 94 -10.07 -10.48 0.15
C LYS A 94 -10.13 -9.21 -0.70
N LEU A 95 -8.99 -8.67 -1.09
CA LEU A 95 -8.90 -7.48 -1.93
C LEU A 95 -9.54 -7.75 -3.29
N ARG A 96 -9.20 -8.87 -3.94
CA ARG A 96 -9.77 -9.28 -5.23
C ARG A 96 -11.30 -9.39 -5.15
N VAL A 97 -11.83 -10.07 -4.13
CA VAL A 97 -13.28 -10.23 -3.93
C VAL A 97 -13.96 -8.88 -3.69
N ALA A 98 -13.34 -8.00 -2.90
CA ALA A 98 -13.88 -6.67 -2.64
C ALA A 98 -13.89 -5.80 -3.91
N GLU A 99 -12.85 -5.87 -4.72
CA GLU A 99 -12.75 -5.15 -6.00
C GLU A 99 -13.78 -5.65 -7.01
N GLU A 100 -13.97 -6.96 -7.12
CA GLU A 100 -15.04 -7.55 -7.95
C GLU A 100 -16.43 -7.10 -7.50
N ALA A 101 -16.69 -7.10 -6.18
CA ALA A 101 -17.95 -6.62 -5.63
C ALA A 101 -18.16 -5.13 -5.91
N TYR A 102 -17.10 -4.31 -5.74
CA TYR A 102 -17.12 -2.89 -6.04
C TYR A 102 -17.44 -2.62 -7.52
N LEU A 103 -16.74 -3.28 -8.44
CA LEU A 103 -16.97 -3.11 -9.89
C LEU A 103 -18.37 -3.56 -10.30
N LYS A 104 -18.87 -4.65 -9.72
CA LYS A 104 -20.24 -5.11 -9.95
C LYS A 104 -21.27 -4.10 -9.45
N GLN A 105 -21.08 -3.55 -8.25
CA GLN A 105 -21.97 -2.53 -7.70
C GLN A 105 -21.92 -1.24 -8.52
N LEU A 106 -20.72 -0.83 -8.96
CA LEU A 106 -20.55 0.32 -9.85
C LEU A 106 -21.25 0.12 -11.19
N GLY A 107 -21.12 -1.07 -11.80
CA GLY A 107 -21.81 -1.42 -13.04
C GLY A 107 -23.34 -1.37 -12.85
N SER A 108 -23.84 -2.00 -11.80
CA SER A 108 -25.27 -1.96 -11.45
C SER A 108 -25.75 -0.53 -11.20
N LEU A 109 -24.95 0.31 -10.55
CA LEU A 109 -25.28 1.70 -10.28
C LEU A 109 -25.33 2.52 -11.58
N ASN A 110 -24.40 2.29 -12.50
CA ASN A 110 -24.42 2.92 -13.84
C ASN A 110 -25.66 2.51 -14.64
N GLU A 111 -26.09 1.24 -14.57
CA GLU A 111 -27.34 0.79 -15.19
C GLU A 111 -28.56 1.50 -14.59
N LEU A 112 -28.63 1.61 -13.25
CA LEU A 112 -29.70 2.32 -12.56
C LEU A 112 -29.76 3.80 -12.97
N PHE A 113 -28.62 4.48 -13.07
CA PHE A 113 -28.58 5.88 -13.50
C PHE A 113 -28.93 6.04 -14.98
N GLY A 114 -28.52 5.12 -15.84
CA GLY A 114 -28.96 5.10 -17.24
C GLY A 114 -30.49 5.00 -17.35
N HIS A 115 -31.12 4.09 -16.60
CA HIS A 115 -32.58 4.00 -16.54
C HIS A 115 -33.24 5.25 -15.97
N MET A 116 -32.70 5.83 -14.90
CA MET A 116 -33.21 7.07 -14.32
C MET A 116 -33.13 8.23 -15.32
N GLN A 117 -32.05 8.34 -16.08
CA GLN A 117 -31.87 9.34 -17.13
C GLN A 117 -32.89 9.15 -18.25
N SER A 118 -33.13 7.90 -18.70
CA SER A 118 -34.18 7.60 -19.68
C SER A 118 -35.56 8.02 -19.17
N ILE A 119 -35.94 7.61 -17.95
CA ILE A 119 -37.25 7.95 -17.36
C ILE A 119 -37.41 9.47 -17.23
N THR A 120 -36.36 10.18 -16.79
CA THR A 120 -36.37 11.64 -16.63
C THR A 120 -36.56 12.34 -18.00
N THR A 121 -35.85 11.87 -19.03
CA THR A 121 -35.94 12.40 -20.40
C THR A 121 -37.31 12.13 -21.00
N ASP A 122 -37.82 10.90 -20.90
CA ASP A 122 -39.13 10.50 -21.43
C ASP A 122 -40.26 11.24 -20.72
N SER A 123 -40.17 11.41 -19.40
CA SER A 123 -41.14 12.17 -18.61
C SER A 123 -41.15 13.64 -19.03
N ARG A 124 -39.98 14.24 -19.26
CA ARG A 124 -39.89 15.61 -19.75
C ARG A 124 -40.58 15.79 -21.09
N VAL A 125 -40.33 14.90 -22.06
CA VAL A 125 -41.00 14.93 -23.38
C VAL A 125 -42.52 14.75 -23.23
N THR A 126 -42.95 13.88 -22.33
CA THR A 126 -44.36 13.66 -22.03
C THR A 126 -44.99 14.92 -21.44
N PHE A 127 -44.33 15.58 -20.49
CA PHE A 127 -44.83 16.81 -19.86
C PHE A 127 -44.88 17.96 -20.88
N GLU A 128 -43.86 18.10 -21.73
CA GLU A 128 -43.79 19.12 -22.78
C GLU A 128 -44.93 19.01 -23.79
N SER A 129 -45.39 17.78 -24.08
CA SER A 129 -46.46 17.49 -25.04
C SER A 129 -47.86 17.39 -24.44
N SER A 130 -47.98 17.38 -23.10
CA SER A 130 -49.25 17.24 -22.40
C SER A 130 -50.03 18.56 -22.35
N LEU A 131 -51.37 18.48 -22.38
CA LEU A 131 -52.23 19.65 -22.18
C LEU A 131 -52.08 20.25 -20.77
N THR A 132 -51.67 19.44 -19.79
CA THR A 132 -51.42 19.87 -18.42
C THR A 132 -50.27 20.87 -18.32
N ALA A 133 -49.40 20.97 -19.34
CA ALA A 133 -48.32 21.94 -19.39
C ALA A 133 -48.82 23.39 -19.31
N ALA A 134 -50.02 23.66 -19.82
CA ALA A 134 -50.65 24.98 -19.72
C ALA A 134 -51.05 25.32 -18.27
N GLU A 135 -51.36 24.31 -17.44
CA GLU A 135 -51.77 24.48 -16.05
C GLU A 135 -50.57 24.54 -15.10
N PHE A 136 -49.58 23.65 -15.28
CA PHE A 136 -48.45 23.53 -14.37
C PHE A 136 -47.21 24.31 -14.79
N GLY A 137 -47.20 24.87 -16.00
CA GLY A 137 -46.07 25.64 -16.52
C GLY A 137 -44.82 24.80 -16.77
N LYS A 138 -43.69 25.50 -16.93
CA LYS A 138 -42.42 24.95 -17.44
C LYS A 138 -41.41 24.52 -16.36
N ASP A 139 -41.65 24.83 -15.08
CA ASP A 139 -40.72 24.52 -13.97
C ASP A 139 -40.40 23.01 -13.86
N ARG A 140 -41.40 22.15 -14.08
CA ARG A 140 -41.23 20.69 -14.04
C ARG A 140 -40.31 20.19 -15.15
N GLU A 141 -40.45 20.73 -16.35
CA GLU A 141 -39.63 20.37 -17.51
C GLU A 141 -38.20 20.87 -17.33
N GLN A 142 -38.04 22.07 -16.76
CA GLN A 142 -36.75 22.66 -16.45
C GLN A 142 -36.01 21.84 -15.39
N PHE A 143 -36.69 21.45 -14.31
CA PHE A 143 -36.13 20.55 -13.30
C PHE A 143 -35.65 19.22 -13.90
N LEU A 144 -36.47 18.56 -14.73
CA LEU A 144 -36.08 17.30 -15.38
C LEU A 144 -34.92 17.49 -16.37
N GLY A 145 -34.87 18.65 -17.04
CA GLY A 145 -33.77 19.03 -17.92
C GLY A 145 -32.45 19.21 -17.16
N ASP A 146 -32.47 19.96 -16.07
CA ASP A 146 -31.31 20.20 -15.20
C ASP A 146 -30.83 18.88 -14.58
N LEU A 147 -31.76 18.03 -14.13
CA LEU A 147 -31.43 16.71 -13.58
C LEU A 147 -30.82 15.78 -14.64
N THR A 148 -31.32 15.82 -15.88
CA THR A 148 -30.75 15.05 -17.00
C THR A 148 -29.35 15.52 -17.35
N GLN A 149 -29.09 16.84 -17.34
CA GLN A 149 -27.76 17.39 -17.54
C GLN A 149 -26.80 16.95 -16.43
N LYS A 150 -27.22 17.07 -15.17
CA LYS A 150 -26.46 16.65 -13.99
C LYS A 150 -26.05 15.17 -14.07
N MET A 151 -26.97 14.29 -14.49
CA MET A 151 -26.68 12.86 -14.67
C MET A 151 -25.86 12.54 -15.92
N GLY A 152 -25.90 13.42 -16.94
CA GLY A 152 -25.10 13.27 -18.17
C GLY A 152 -23.63 13.68 -17.98
N GLU A 153 -23.37 14.57 -17.03
CA GLU A 153 -22.02 14.90 -16.56
C GLU A 153 -21.56 13.81 -15.58
N SER A 154 -20.83 12.80 -16.11
CA SER A 154 -20.40 11.51 -15.50
C SER A 154 -19.91 11.49 -14.02
N THR A 155 -19.73 12.65 -13.39
CA THR A 155 -19.21 12.82 -12.04
C THR A 155 -20.22 13.27 -11.00
N GLU A 156 -21.43 13.70 -11.38
CA GLU A 156 -22.45 14.18 -10.43
C GLU A 156 -23.61 13.21 -10.28
N LEU A 157 -23.94 12.89 -9.02
CA LEU A 157 -25.04 12.00 -8.68
C LEU A 157 -26.30 12.80 -8.30
N PRO A 158 -27.49 12.35 -8.69
CA PRO A 158 -28.72 12.94 -8.20
C PRO A 158 -28.89 12.64 -6.71
N THR A 159 -29.43 13.58 -5.94
CA THR A 159 -29.75 13.38 -4.53
C THR A 159 -31.04 12.58 -4.38
N ILE A 160 -31.29 12.03 -3.19
CA ILE A 160 -32.51 11.29 -2.90
C ILE A 160 -33.74 12.18 -3.12
N GLU A 161 -33.67 13.45 -2.71
CA GLU A 161 -34.75 14.43 -2.86
C GLU A 161 -35.06 14.72 -4.34
N GLU A 162 -34.04 14.76 -5.20
CA GLU A 162 -34.23 14.93 -6.64
C GLU A 162 -34.95 13.71 -7.24
N ILE A 163 -34.57 12.49 -6.84
CA ILE A 163 -35.23 11.25 -7.27
C ILE A 163 -36.70 11.22 -6.82
N GLU A 164 -36.98 11.59 -5.57
CA GLU A 164 -38.34 11.66 -5.04
C GLU A 164 -39.19 12.69 -5.79
N ARG A 165 -38.61 13.84 -6.15
CA ARG A 165 -39.30 14.85 -6.96
C ARG A 165 -39.67 14.33 -8.34
N VAL A 166 -38.82 13.56 -9.00
CA VAL A 166 -39.15 12.93 -10.30
C VAL A 166 -40.39 12.04 -10.17
N TRP A 167 -40.39 11.13 -9.19
CA TRP A 167 -41.54 10.25 -8.97
C TRP A 167 -42.82 11.03 -8.64
N TYR A 168 -42.71 12.07 -7.81
CA TYR A 168 -43.82 12.94 -7.47
C TYR A 168 -44.41 13.62 -8.71
N GLU A 169 -43.59 14.20 -9.58
CA GLU A 169 -44.09 14.91 -10.76
C GLU A 169 -44.70 13.96 -11.79
N ILE A 170 -44.15 12.75 -11.96
CA ILE A 170 -44.77 11.70 -12.78
C ILE A 170 -46.15 11.35 -12.24
N MET A 171 -46.28 11.13 -10.93
CA MET A 171 -47.56 10.78 -10.33
C MET A 171 -48.57 11.93 -10.42
N ARG A 172 -48.10 13.17 -10.26
CA ARG A 172 -48.91 14.37 -10.42
C ARG A 172 -49.42 14.51 -11.85
N GLU A 173 -48.58 14.24 -12.85
CA GLU A 173 -48.98 14.24 -14.26
C GLU A 173 -50.03 13.17 -14.56
N MET A 174 -49.81 11.94 -14.07
CA MET A 174 -50.77 10.84 -14.22
C MET A 174 -52.13 11.18 -13.63
N LYS A 175 -52.15 11.80 -12.45
CA LYS A 175 -53.38 12.25 -11.80
C LYS A 175 -54.07 13.35 -12.62
N ALA A 176 -53.33 14.38 -13.01
CA ALA A 176 -53.87 15.53 -13.74
C ALA A 176 -54.44 15.14 -15.10
N THR A 177 -53.81 14.19 -15.79
CA THR A 177 -54.31 13.66 -17.07
C THR A 177 -55.67 12.94 -16.92
N GLY A 178 -55.96 12.40 -15.74
CA GLY A 178 -57.21 11.70 -15.44
C GLY A 178 -58.34 12.59 -14.89
N GLU A 179 -58.07 13.87 -14.60
CA GLU A 179 -59.00 14.76 -13.93
C GLU A 179 -59.39 15.96 -14.81
N VAL A 180 -60.61 16.46 -14.64
CA VAL A 180 -61.07 17.70 -15.31
C VAL A 180 -60.76 18.89 -14.41
N SER A 181 -59.74 19.67 -14.78
CA SER A 181 -59.35 20.90 -14.07
C SER A 181 -59.86 22.17 -14.77
N ARG A 182 -60.03 23.25 -14.01
CA ARG A 182 -60.29 24.60 -14.50
C ARG A 182 -59.23 25.53 -13.95
N PHE A 183 -58.47 26.16 -14.83
CA PHE A 183 -57.40 27.09 -14.47
C PHE A 183 -57.44 28.34 -15.35
N SER A 184 -56.79 29.41 -14.89
CA SER A 184 -56.58 30.62 -15.66
C SER A 184 -55.20 30.57 -16.30
N ALA A 185 -55.13 30.82 -17.60
CA ALA A 185 -53.89 30.88 -18.36
C ALA A 185 -53.95 32.03 -19.36
N THR A 186 -52.79 32.63 -19.64
CA THR A 186 -52.65 33.64 -20.67
C THR A 186 -52.74 32.99 -22.05
N VAL A 187 -53.65 33.46 -22.89
CA VAL A 187 -53.84 32.99 -24.26
C VAL A 187 -53.33 34.04 -25.23
N ILE A 188 -52.48 33.62 -26.18
CA ILE A 188 -52.04 34.46 -27.29
C ILE A 188 -53.07 34.34 -28.41
N ASN A 189 -53.75 35.43 -28.74
CA ASN A 189 -54.69 35.51 -29.83
C ASN A 189 -53.96 35.48 -31.19
N VAL A 190 -54.72 35.21 -32.26
CA VAL A 190 -54.19 35.11 -33.63
C VAL A 190 -53.52 36.42 -34.11
N ASP A 191 -53.86 37.55 -33.48
CA ASP A 191 -53.31 38.88 -33.74
C ASP A 191 -52.07 39.22 -32.88
N GLY A 192 -51.61 38.29 -32.04
CA GLY A 192 -50.46 38.46 -31.15
C GLY A 192 -50.76 39.16 -29.83
N THR A 193 -52.02 39.51 -29.56
CA THR A 193 -52.43 40.08 -28.26
C THR A 193 -52.58 38.98 -27.20
N GLN A 194 -52.26 39.29 -25.94
CA GLN A 194 -52.39 38.36 -24.81
C GLN A 194 -53.64 38.71 -23.98
N THR A 195 -54.43 37.70 -23.64
CA THR A 195 -55.64 37.82 -22.79
C THR A 195 -55.72 36.72 -21.75
#